data_AF-A0A2T3KLA6-F1
#
_entry.id   AF-A0A2T3KLA6-F1
#
_cell.length_a   1.000
_cell.length_b   1.000
_cell.length_c   1.000
_cell.angle_alpha   90.00
_cell.angle_beta   90.00
_cell.angle_gamma   90.00
#
_symmetry.space_group_name_H-M   'P 1'
#
loop_
_entity.id
_entity.type
_entity.pdbx_description
1 polymer ?
#
loop_
_entity_poly.entity_id
_entity_poly.type
_entity_poly.pdbx_seq_one_letter_code
_entity_poly.pdbx_strand_id
1 'polypeptide(L)'
;MNKPTTKIELVIRRNHKNVMIAAVMLSENFKVGDIAAMEMFGKVTNGKIHLFISKAMYSPKNEYGETFESVDLSDLATEEIWRKCKSDQPLFGGVIIGRDMDMLFSFEESDQISRTALISVVQDDNDIIDVDEHAVYRSSVGTEYSNGFEFTLEKDESKETAVLLKELRGDTISSFYRKPFFTLFDGTKYRLSSLADNKTNLLYLRKNEDIIKHGKPTEETLKMLGDYGLNCSLEHDFFDYIREIYKAEPIFLDKFSRLLTEEEHERISNASLAIINTAMNLKK
;
A
#
# COMPACT_ATOMS: atom_id res chain seq x y z
N MET A 1 18.38 14.33 -19.17
CA MET A 1 17.51 14.71 -18.04
C MET A 1 17.94 13.91 -16.84
N ASN A 2 18.24 14.55 -15.71
CA ASN A 2 18.52 13.81 -14.46
C ASN A 2 17.25 13.06 -14.07
N LYS A 3 17.37 11.75 -13.82
CA LYS A 3 16.24 10.96 -13.29
C LYS A 3 15.86 11.55 -11.92
N PRO A 4 14.56 11.71 -11.63
CA PRO A 4 14.15 12.11 -10.28
C PRO A 4 14.65 11.07 -9.27
N THR A 5 15.37 11.52 -8.25
CA THR A 5 15.94 10.67 -7.19
C THR A 5 15.01 10.54 -5.99
N THR A 6 13.93 11.33 -5.96
CA THR A 6 12.98 11.38 -4.85
C THR A 6 11.58 11.65 -5.36
N LYS A 7 10.58 10.95 -4.80
CA LYS A 7 9.16 11.16 -5.13
C LYS A 7 8.27 10.86 -3.93
N ILE A 8 7.05 11.40 -3.93
CA ILE A 8 6.02 11.04 -2.94
C ILE A 8 4.66 10.99 -3.61
N GLU A 9 3.84 10.04 -3.19
CA GLU A 9 2.46 9.90 -3.62
C GLU A 9 1.56 9.78 -2.41
N LEU A 10 0.40 10.42 -2.46
CA LEU A 10 -0.57 10.52 -1.37
C LEU A 10 -1.89 9.92 -1.83
N VAL A 11 -2.47 9.04 -1.03
CA VAL A 11 -3.87 8.63 -1.11
C VAL A 11 -4.56 9.25 0.10
N ILE A 12 -5.51 10.13 -0.15
CA ILE A 12 -6.17 10.91 0.89
C ILE A 12 -7.64 10.55 1.02
N ARG A 13 -8.15 10.64 2.25
CA ARG A 13 -9.56 10.49 2.59
C ARG A 13 -10.02 11.65 3.46
N ARG A 14 -11.10 12.32 3.06
CA ARG A 14 -11.77 13.33 3.88
C ARG A 14 -12.66 12.66 4.92
N ASN A 15 -12.59 13.15 6.15
CA ASN A 15 -13.47 12.80 7.25
C ASN A 15 -13.81 14.09 8.02
N HIS A 16 -14.95 14.67 7.68
CA HIS A 16 -15.35 16.00 8.14
C HIS A 16 -14.26 17.05 7.87
N LYS A 17 -13.73 17.66 8.93
CA LYS A 17 -12.66 18.66 8.87
C LYS A 17 -11.25 18.07 8.92
N ASN A 18 -11.13 16.75 8.92
CA ASN A 18 -9.83 16.08 8.88
C ASN A 18 -9.62 15.45 7.51
N VAL A 19 -8.39 15.51 7.03
CA VAL A 19 -7.91 14.76 5.88
C VAL A 19 -6.89 13.75 6.39
N MET A 20 -7.20 12.48 6.21
CA MET A 20 -6.28 11.40 6.51
C MET A 20 -5.47 11.08 5.25
N ILE A 21 -4.17 10.85 5.40
CA ILE A 21 -3.21 10.73 4.32
C ILE A 21 -2.43 9.43 4.51
N ALA A 22 -2.53 8.52 3.54
CA ALA A 22 -1.60 7.41 3.36
C ALA A 22 -0.62 7.78 2.25
N ALA A 23 0.66 7.82 2.56
CA ALA A 23 1.70 8.29 1.65
C ALA A 23 2.82 7.25 1.48
N VAL A 24 3.44 7.26 0.30
CA VAL A 24 4.66 6.49 0.03
C VAL A 24 5.68 7.41 -0.59
N MET A 25 6.81 7.53 0.07
CA MET A 25 7.96 8.30 -0.41
C MET A 25 9.02 7.34 -0.93
N LEU A 26 9.56 7.58 -2.13
CA LEU A 26 10.79 6.94 -2.59
C LEU A 26 11.95 7.93 -2.46
N SER A 27 13.01 7.56 -1.75
CA SER A 27 14.29 8.26 -1.63
C SER A 27 15.41 7.22 -1.44
N GLU A 28 16.51 7.39 -2.15
CA GLU A 28 17.69 6.51 -2.01
C GLU A 28 18.40 6.68 -0.67
N ASN A 29 18.31 7.88 -0.05
CA ASN A 29 19.12 8.25 1.11
C ASN A 29 18.31 8.38 2.40
N PHE A 30 17.02 8.02 2.36
CA PHE A 30 16.14 8.18 3.51
C PHE A 30 15.29 6.96 3.78
N LYS A 31 15.38 6.52 5.03
CA LYS A 31 14.50 5.54 5.65
C LYS A 31 14.06 6.11 6.98
N VAL A 32 12.76 6.12 7.23
CA VAL A 32 12.24 6.45 8.56
C VAL A 32 11.95 5.15 9.32
N GLY A 33 12.24 5.14 10.62
CA GLY A 33 11.85 4.04 11.51
C GLY A 33 10.33 3.92 11.65
N ASP A 34 9.84 2.74 12.05
CA ASP A 34 8.43 2.63 12.42
C ASP A 34 8.10 3.62 13.54
N ILE A 35 6.98 4.32 13.41
CA ILE A 35 6.47 5.32 14.37
C ILE A 35 7.37 6.57 14.55
N ALA A 36 8.46 6.71 13.79
CA ALA A 36 9.25 7.93 13.79
C ALA A 36 8.47 9.09 13.14
N ALA A 37 8.22 10.14 13.92
CA ALA A 37 7.44 11.29 13.47
C ALA A 37 8.33 12.39 12.89
N MET A 38 7.79 13.08 11.90
CA MET A 38 8.40 14.22 11.24
C MET A 38 7.36 15.33 11.11
N GLU A 39 7.84 16.55 10.96
CA GLU A 39 6.96 17.68 10.63
C GLU A 39 6.66 17.69 9.13
N MET A 40 5.40 17.94 8.81
CA MET A 40 4.93 18.08 7.44
C MET A 40 4.11 19.36 7.31
N PHE A 41 4.37 20.13 6.25
CA PHE A 41 3.62 21.35 5.93
C PHE A 41 3.25 21.35 4.46
N GLY A 42 2.00 21.68 4.16
CA GLY A 42 1.46 21.72 2.81
C GLY A 42 0.78 23.05 2.51
N LYS A 43 0.88 23.50 1.26
CA LYS A 43 0.17 24.66 0.73
C LYS A 43 -0.46 24.29 -0.60
N VAL A 44 -1.71 24.69 -0.83
CA VAL A 44 -2.33 24.57 -2.15
C VAL A 44 -2.12 25.87 -2.94
N THR A 45 -1.57 25.76 -4.14
CA THR A 45 -1.40 26.90 -5.07
C THR A 45 -1.70 26.43 -6.48
N ASN A 46 -2.64 27.11 -7.16
CA ASN A 46 -3.07 26.76 -8.52
C ASN A 46 -3.49 25.27 -8.67
N GLY A 47 -4.21 24.74 -7.68
CA GLY A 47 -4.66 23.33 -7.67
C GLY A 47 -3.57 22.30 -7.39
N LYS A 48 -2.32 22.72 -7.15
CA LYS A 48 -1.20 21.83 -6.79
C LYS A 48 -0.91 21.91 -5.29
N ILE A 49 -0.52 20.78 -4.71
CA ILE A 49 0.00 20.74 -3.34
C ILE A 49 1.50 20.96 -3.38
N HIS A 50 1.99 21.97 -2.68
CA HIS A 50 3.40 22.14 -2.35
C HIS A 50 3.62 21.61 -0.95
N LEU A 51 4.42 20.55 -0.81
CA LEU A 51 4.61 19.81 0.43
C LEU A 51 6.07 19.91 0.87
N PHE A 52 6.29 20.22 2.13
CA PHE A 52 7.57 20.11 2.81
C PHE A 52 7.49 19.06 3.91
N ILE A 53 8.50 18.19 4.00
CA ILE A 53 8.66 17.22 5.09
C ILE A 53 10.05 17.41 5.70
N SER A 54 10.10 17.62 7.01
CA SER A 54 11.37 17.73 7.75
C SER A 54 12.05 16.37 7.88
N LYS A 55 13.38 16.33 7.77
CA LYS A 55 14.18 15.14 8.12
C LYS A 55 14.37 14.96 9.63
N ALA A 56 14.07 16.00 10.42
CA ALA A 56 14.21 15.94 11.87
C ALA A 56 13.12 15.02 12.44
N MET A 57 13.55 13.88 12.98
CA MET A 57 12.66 12.90 13.60
C MET A 57 12.48 13.18 15.09
N TYR A 58 11.28 12.90 15.61
CA TYR A 58 10.97 12.99 17.03
C TYR A 58 9.91 11.96 17.44
N SER A 59 9.76 11.76 18.75
CA SER A 59 8.72 10.89 19.34
C SER A 59 7.63 11.76 19.96
N PRO A 60 6.51 12.00 19.26
CA PRO A 60 5.43 12.81 19.79
C PRO A 60 4.76 12.11 20.95
N LYS A 61 4.39 12.93 21.93
CA LYS A 61 3.56 12.57 23.06
C LYS A 61 2.48 13.63 23.21
N ASN A 62 1.28 13.21 23.58
CA ASN A 62 0.24 14.13 24.04
C ASN A 62 0.51 14.53 25.51
N GLU A 63 -0.39 15.33 26.09
CA GLU A 63 -0.26 15.79 27.48
C GLU A 63 -0.34 14.66 28.53
N TYR A 64 -0.92 13.51 28.16
CA TYR A 64 -1.03 12.31 28.98
C TYR A 64 0.16 11.33 28.80
N GLY A 65 1.08 11.65 27.89
CA GLY A 65 2.27 10.82 27.61
C GLY A 65 2.02 9.68 26.60
N GLU A 66 0.85 9.62 25.98
CA GLU A 66 0.49 8.61 24.98
C GLU A 66 1.25 8.83 23.67
N THR A 67 1.59 7.74 23.00
CA THR A 67 2.35 7.72 21.73
C THR A 67 1.49 7.08 20.63
N PHE A 68 1.96 7.10 19.37
CA PHE A 68 1.20 6.46 18.28
C PHE A 68 1.18 4.92 18.40
N GLU A 69 2.03 4.34 19.25
CA GLU A 69 2.04 2.90 19.56
C GLU A 69 0.87 2.48 20.43
N SER A 70 0.32 3.40 21.24
CA SER A 70 -0.77 3.10 22.17
C SER A 70 -2.16 3.24 21.57
N VAL A 71 -2.27 3.57 20.28
CA VAL A 71 -3.52 3.98 19.62
C VAL A 71 -3.77 3.14 18.37
N ASP A 72 -5.01 2.68 18.17
CA ASP A 72 -5.39 1.95 16.95
C ASP A 72 -5.46 2.88 15.73
N LEU A 73 -5.09 2.35 14.56
CA LEU A 73 -5.10 3.06 13.28
C LEU A 73 -6.49 3.56 12.88
N SER A 74 -7.54 2.88 13.37
CA SER A 74 -8.93 3.22 13.13
C SER A 74 -9.35 4.51 13.86
N ASP A 75 -8.76 4.80 15.01
CA ASP A 75 -9.08 5.94 15.88
C ASP A 75 -8.19 7.17 15.64
N LEU A 76 -7.20 7.08 14.73
CA LEU A 76 -6.23 8.15 14.49
C LEU A 76 -6.86 9.53 14.22
N ALA A 77 -8.02 9.60 13.57
CA ALA A 77 -8.64 10.89 13.24
C ALA A 77 -9.12 11.69 14.47
N THR A 78 -9.38 11.01 15.59
CA THR A 78 -9.90 11.61 16.83
C THR A 78 -8.83 11.92 17.86
N GLU A 79 -7.58 11.54 17.59
CA GLU A 79 -6.52 11.50 18.59
C GLU A 79 -5.68 12.79 18.59
N GLU A 80 -5.47 13.38 19.76
CA GLU A 80 -4.78 14.66 19.92
C GLU A 80 -3.27 14.58 19.64
N ILE A 81 -2.73 13.37 19.59
CA ILE A 81 -1.33 13.10 19.29
C ILE A 81 -0.89 13.58 17.89
N TRP A 82 -1.84 13.71 16.97
CA TRP A 82 -1.63 14.44 15.72
C TRP A 82 -1.51 15.93 16.04
N ARG A 83 -0.29 16.41 16.26
CA ARG A 83 0.02 17.84 16.45
C ARG A 83 -0.30 18.60 15.16
N LYS A 84 -1.57 18.98 15.00
CA LYS A 84 -2.12 19.67 13.83
C LYS A 84 -1.46 21.04 13.68
N CYS A 85 -1.14 21.42 12.45
CA CYS A 85 -0.65 22.77 12.16
C CYS A 85 -1.77 23.79 12.43
N LYS A 86 -1.52 24.72 13.36
CA LYS A 86 -2.33 25.94 13.52
C LYS A 86 -1.56 27.06 12.82
N SER A 87 -2.13 27.60 11.75
CA SER A 87 -1.50 28.66 10.96
C SER A 87 -2.55 29.65 10.49
N ASP A 88 -2.25 30.95 10.60
CA ASP A 88 -3.08 32.03 10.04
C ASP A 88 -2.94 32.15 8.51
N GLN A 89 -1.94 31.48 7.94
CA GLN A 89 -1.77 31.30 6.49
C GLN A 89 -2.53 30.05 6.02
N PRO A 90 -2.91 29.94 4.73
CA PRO A 90 -3.57 28.77 4.16
C PRO A 90 -2.58 27.61 3.99
N LEU A 91 -2.07 27.13 5.12
CA LEU A 91 -1.16 26.01 5.27
C LEU A 91 -1.92 24.91 6.02
N PHE A 92 -1.71 23.68 5.60
CA PHE A 92 -2.12 22.49 6.34
C PHE A 92 -0.88 21.72 6.76
N GLY A 93 -1.03 20.80 7.71
CA GLY A 93 0.09 19.95 8.13
C GLY A 93 0.05 19.59 9.60
N GLY A 94 1.24 19.34 10.14
CA GLY A 94 1.43 18.89 11.50
C GLY A 94 2.44 17.76 11.54
N VAL A 95 1.96 16.54 11.71
CA VAL A 95 2.79 15.36 11.89
C VAL A 95 2.58 14.37 10.77
N ILE A 96 3.67 13.85 10.22
CA ILE A 96 3.69 12.66 9.38
C ILE A 96 4.59 11.61 10.02
N ILE A 97 4.14 10.36 10.02
CA ILE A 97 4.80 9.28 10.76
C ILE A 97 5.23 8.22 9.79
N GLY A 98 6.44 7.69 9.99
CA GLY A 98 6.83 6.39 9.50
C GLY A 98 5.86 5.28 9.86
N ARG A 99 5.58 4.42 8.89
CA ARG A 99 4.93 3.14 9.13
C ARG A 99 5.79 2.04 8.57
N ASP A 100 5.96 1.02 9.40
CA ASP A 100 6.34 -0.33 9.01
C ASP A 100 7.44 -0.36 7.94
N MET A 101 8.69 -0.33 8.38
CA MET A 101 9.87 -0.46 7.51
C MET A 101 9.86 -1.76 6.68
N ASP A 102 8.95 -2.69 6.99
CA ASP A 102 8.80 -3.97 6.31
C ASP A 102 7.73 -3.95 5.21
N MET A 103 7.11 -2.80 4.90
CA MET A 103 6.24 -2.66 3.73
C MET A 103 7.07 -2.59 2.43
N LEU A 104 7.12 -3.73 1.74
CA LEU A 104 7.86 -3.97 0.51
C LEU A 104 6.95 -4.00 -0.71
N PHE A 105 7.57 -3.96 -1.89
CA PHE A 105 6.91 -4.52 -3.06
C PHE A 105 6.83 -6.03 -2.89
N SER A 106 5.84 -6.64 -3.54
CA SER A 106 5.71 -8.10 -3.59
C SER A 106 6.95 -8.80 -4.17
N PHE A 107 7.84 -8.07 -4.86
CA PHE A 107 9.01 -8.60 -5.56
C PHE A 107 10.36 -8.14 -4.99
N GLU A 108 10.39 -7.41 -3.86
CA GLU A 108 11.63 -6.86 -3.32
C GLU A 108 12.16 -7.57 -2.08
N GLU A 109 13.47 -7.44 -1.88
CA GLU A 109 14.19 -7.87 -0.68
C GLU A 109 14.45 -6.69 0.28
N SER A 110 14.57 -7.00 1.58
CA SER A 110 14.59 -6.01 2.67
C SER A 110 15.78 -5.03 2.66
N ASP A 111 16.87 -5.37 1.99
CA ASP A 111 18.08 -4.56 1.89
C ASP A 111 18.01 -3.51 0.76
N GLN A 112 17.07 -3.66 -0.19
CA GLN A 112 16.92 -2.79 -1.37
C GLN A 112 15.91 -1.64 -1.20
N ILE A 113 15.31 -1.51 -0.01
CA ILE A 113 14.21 -0.59 0.24
C ILE A 113 14.69 0.86 0.05
N SER A 114 14.24 1.55 -0.98
CA SER A 114 14.44 3.00 -1.15
C SER A 114 13.16 3.77 -0.81
N ARG A 115 12.28 3.20 0.02
CA ARG A 115 10.96 3.74 0.27
C ARG A 115 10.57 3.78 1.72
N THR A 116 9.61 4.66 1.99
CA THR A 116 9.06 4.88 3.31
C THR A 116 7.55 5.02 3.18
N ALA A 117 6.80 4.12 3.83
CA ALA A 117 5.37 4.31 4.03
C ALA A 117 5.16 5.31 5.16
N LEU A 118 4.21 6.21 4.95
CA LEU A 118 4.00 7.38 5.80
C LEU A 118 2.52 7.62 6.02
N ILE A 119 2.12 8.00 7.22
CA ILE A 119 0.73 8.33 7.56
C ILE A 119 0.63 9.69 8.23
N SER A 120 -0.40 10.45 7.87
CA SER A 120 -0.69 11.75 8.48
C SER A 120 -2.19 11.97 8.64
N VAL A 121 -2.58 12.70 9.69
CA VAL A 121 -3.91 13.29 9.82
C VAL A 121 -3.74 14.79 9.93
N VAL A 122 -4.34 15.53 9.00
CA VAL A 122 -4.30 16.99 8.97
C VAL A 122 -5.71 17.54 9.18
N GLN A 123 -5.81 18.66 9.88
CA GLN A 123 -7.05 19.42 9.96
C GLN A 123 -7.10 20.39 8.78
N ASP A 124 -8.23 20.41 8.09
CA ASP A 124 -8.48 21.23 6.91
C ASP A 124 -9.75 22.08 7.12
N ASP A 125 -9.70 22.95 8.14
CA ASP A 125 -10.85 23.77 8.55
C ASP A 125 -11.35 24.75 7.49
N ASN A 126 -10.50 25.08 6.52
CA ASN A 126 -10.74 26.07 5.48
C ASN A 126 -10.93 25.42 4.09
N ASP A 127 -11.10 24.11 4.03
CA ASP A 127 -11.22 23.34 2.77
C ASP A 127 -10.10 23.68 1.78
N ILE A 128 -8.87 23.76 2.27
CA ILE A 128 -7.65 24.08 1.51
C ILE A 128 -7.37 22.94 0.52
N ILE A 129 -7.61 21.69 0.93
CA ILE A 129 -7.38 20.50 0.09
C ILE A 129 -8.67 20.17 -0.67
N ASP A 130 -8.66 20.41 -1.99
CA ASP A 130 -9.80 20.16 -2.88
C ASP A 130 -10.09 18.65 -3.09
N VAL A 131 -10.82 18.07 -2.14
CA VAL A 131 -11.25 16.66 -2.14
C VAL A 131 -12.64 16.50 -1.52
N ASP A 132 -13.53 15.81 -2.23
CA ASP A 132 -14.88 15.49 -1.74
C ASP A 132 -14.84 14.33 -0.72
N GLU A 133 -14.39 13.14 -1.17
CA GLU A 133 -14.35 11.92 -0.36
C GLU A 133 -12.93 11.34 -0.33
N HIS A 134 -12.38 11.02 -1.51
CA HIS A 134 -11.04 10.48 -1.67
C HIS A 134 -10.33 11.10 -2.87
N ALA A 135 -9.00 11.17 -2.82
CA ALA A 135 -8.18 11.58 -3.96
C ALA A 135 -6.79 10.95 -3.92
N VAL A 136 -6.14 10.89 -5.08
CA VAL A 136 -4.71 10.55 -5.19
C VAL A 136 -3.96 11.77 -5.68
N TYR A 137 -2.84 12.08 -5.04
CA TYR A 137 -1.90 13.11 -5.48
C TYR A 137 -0.54 12.48 -5.75
N ARG A 138 0.08 12.84 -6.87
CA ARG A 138 1.39 12.33 -7.29
C ARG A 138 2.37 13.46 -7.44
N SER A 139 3.59 13.31 -6.91
CA SER A 139 4.62 14.32 -7.09
C SER A 139 5.02 14.43 -8.57
N SER A 140 4.92 15.62 -9.16
CA SER A 140 5.54 15.95 -10.45
C SER A 140 6.97 16.44 -10.27
N VAL A 141 7.32 16.96 -9.08
CA VAL A 141 8.68 17.36 -8.69
C VAL A 141 8.94 16.90 -7.26
N GLY A 142 10.14 16.36 -7.01
CA GLY A 142 10.65 16.04 -5.69
C GLY A 142 12.11 16.46 -5.57
N THR A 143 12.46 17.16 -4.49
CA THR A 143 13.83 17.58 -4.19
C THR A 143 14.18 17.24 -2.76
N GLU A 144 15.34 16.61 -2.58
CA GLU A 144 15.90 16.30 -1.28
C GLU A 144 16.95 17.33 -0.89
N TYR A 145 16.78 17.93 0.29
CA TYR A 145 17.71 18.87 0.91
C TYR A 145 18.38 18.24 2.12
N SER A 146 19.34 18.95 2.72
CA SER A 146 20.01 18.49 3.95
C SER A 146 19.05 18.36 5.13
N ASN A 147 18.07 19.25 5.24
CA ASN A 147 17.15 19.35 6.38
C ASN A 147 15.71 18.84 6.09
N GLY A 148 15.39 18.48 4.85
CA GLY A 148 14.03 18.11 4.50
C GLY A 148 13.86 17.68 3.05
N PHE A 149 12.60 17.53 2.67
CA PHE A 149 12.14 17.20 1.34
C PHE A 149 11.11 18.22 0.89
N GLU A 150 11.17 18.64 -0.36
CA GLU A 150 10.11 19.42 -1.00
C GLU A 150 9.52 18.67 -2.18
N PHE A 151 8.20 18.72 -2.28
CA PHE A 151 7.44 18.11 -3.35
C PHE A 151 6.42 19.09 -3.92
N THR A 152 6.18 18.98 -5.22
CA THR A 152 4.99 19.53 -5.86
C THR A 152 4.15 18.37 -6.36
N LEU A 153 2.90 18.28 -5.91
CA LEU A 153 1.99 17.21 -6.23
C LEU A 153 0.77 17.69 -7.01
N GLU A 154 0.33 16.83 -7.91
CA GLU A 154 -0.83 17.02 -8.79
C GLU A 154 -1.85 15.93 -8.54
N LYS A 155 -3.13 16.27 -8.63
CA LYS A 155 -4.25 15.34 -8.49
C LYS A 155 -4.27 14.37 -9.68
N ASP A 156 -4.35 13.07 -9.41
CA ASP A 156 -4.48 12.05 -10.44
C ASP A 156 -5.95 11.86 -10.81
N GLU A 157 -6.33 12.40 -11.97
CA GLU A 157 -7.68 12.35 -12.52
C GLU A 157 -7.88 11.22 -13.54
N SER A 158 -6.96 10.24 -13.59
CA SER A 158 -7.10 9.10 -14.50
C SER A 158 -8.34 8.26 -14.18
N LYS A 159 -8.97 7.72 -15.22
CA LYS A 159 -10.16 6.85 -15.08
C LYS A 159 -9.90 5.65 -14.18
N GLU A 160 -8.71 5.07 -14.29
CA GLU A 160 -8.30 3.91 -13.48
C GLU A 160 -8.25 4.27 -11.98
N THR A 161 -7.62 5.40 -11.64
CA THR A 161 -7.60 5.90 -10.26
C THR A 161 -9.01 6.20 -9.76
N ALA A 162 -9.88 6.78 -10.59
CA ALA A 162 -11.28 7.02 -10.23
C ALA A 162 -12.06 5.72 -9.94
N VAL A 163 -11.77 4.62 -10.63
CA VAL A 163 -12.35 3.29 -10.34
C VAL A 163 -11.85 2.79 -9.00
N LEU A 164 -10.54 2.79 -8.77
CA LEU A 164 -9.93 2.35 -7.51
C LEU A 164 -10.45 3.14 -6.30
N LEU A 165 -10.61 4.47 -6.43
CA LEU A 165 -11.12 5.32 -5.35
C LEU A 165 -12.56 4.98 -4.97
N LYS A 166 -13.40 4.53 -5.92
CA LYS A 166 -14.78 4.11 -5.64
C LYS A 166 -14.86 2.85 -4.78
N GLU A 167 -13.83 1.99 -4.85
CA GLU A 167 -13.76 0.76 -4.08
C GLU A 167 -13.31 0.96 -2.63
N LEU A 168 -12.91 2.18 -2.23
CA LEU A 168 -12.42 2.47 -0.87
C LEU A 168 -13.50 2.69 0.18
N ARG A 169 -14.78 2.55 -0.18
CA ARG A 169 -15.88 2.75 0.78
C ARG A 169 -15.88 1.66 1.84
N GLY A 170 -15.65 2.06 3.09
CA GLY A 170 -15.58 1.15 4.25
C GLY A 170 -14.18 0.60 4.54
N ASP A 171 -13.19 0.95 3.72
CA ASP A 171 -11.81 0.52 3.91
C ASP A 171 -11.12 1.31 5.04
N THR A 172 -10.27 0.66 5.83
CA THR A 172 -9.38 1.33 6.78
C THR A 172 -8.24 2.01 6.02
N ILE A 173 -7.69 3.13 6.53
CA ILE A 173 -6.63 3.85 5.81
C ILE A 173 -5.40 2.99 5.49
N SER A 174 -5.07 2.04 6.35
CA SER A 174 -3.98 1.07 6.13
C SER A 174 -4.21 0.16 4.92
N SER A 175 -5.47 -0.09 4.51
CA SER A 175 -5.75 -0.90 3.32
C SER A 175 -5.33 -0.19 2.04
N PHE A 176 -5.15 1.14 2.05
CA PHE A 176 -4.76 1.92 0.88
C PHE A 176 -3.40 1.48 0.36
N TYR A 177 -2.48 1.10 1.26
CA TYR A 177 -1.18 0.53 0.90
C TYR A 177 -1.30 -0.80 0.14
N ARG A 178 -2.38 -1.54 0.34
CA ARG A 178 -2.64 -2.82 -0.35
C ARG A 178 -3.38 -2.65 -1.68
N LYS A 179 -3.66 -1.42 -2.09
CA LYS A 179 -4.31 -1.08 -3.36
C LYS A 179 -3.28 -0.50 -4.34
N PRO A 180 -3.46 -0.65 -5.66
CA PRO A 180 -2.47 -0.26 -6.67
C PRO A 180 -2.44 1.24 -6.96
N PHE A 181 -2.50 2.08 -5.92
CA PHE A 181 -2.42 3.53 -6.08
C PHE A 181 -1.00 4.03 -6.32
N PHE A 182 -0.03 3.39 -5.69
CA PHE A 182 1.35 3.83 -5.67
C PHE A 182 2.12 3.26 -6.87
N THR A 183 3.11 4.01 -7.35
CA THR A 183 3.87 3.70 -8.56
C THR A 183 5.38 3.75 -8.33
N LEU A 184 6.15 3.11 -9.21
CA LEU A 184 7.60 3.25 -9.34
C LEU A 184 7.98 4.56 -10.03
N PHE A 185 9.27 4.89 -10.12
CA PHE A 185 9.74 6.04 -10.90
C PHE A 185 9.40 5.93 -12.40
N ASP A 186 9.23 4.71 -12.93
CA ASP A 186 8.80 4.47 -14.31
C ASP A 186 7.27 4.49 -14.50
N GLY A 187 6.50 4.69 -13.43
CA GLY A 187 5.04 4.71 -13.43
C GLY A 187 4.37 3.34 -13.24
N THR A 188 5.12 2.26 -13.13
CA THR A 188 4.57 0.92 -12.82
C THR A 188 3.84 0.93 -11.48
N LYS A 189 2.55 0.56 -11.48
CA LYS A 189 1.73 0.45 -10.27
C LYS A 189 2.07 -0.79 -9.45
N TYR A 190 1.88 -0.70 -8.12
CA TYR A 190 2.13 -1.82 -7.22
C TYR A 190 1.23 -1.77 -5.98
N ARG A 191 1.17 -2.90 -5.26
CA ARG A 191 0.64 -2.99 -3.89
C ARG A 191 1.82 -3.08 -2.94
N LEU A 192 1.77 -2.37 -1.82
CA LEU A 192 2.66 -2.64 -0.71
C LEU A 192 2.14 -3.84 0.08
N SER A 193 3.08 -4.63 0.54
CA SER A 193 2.87 -5.88 1.26
C SER A 193 3.91 -5.94 2.36
N SER A 194 3.52 -6.34 3.57
CA SER A 194 4.49 -6.49 4.65
C SER A 194 5.47 -7.63 4.35
N LEU A 195 6.64 -7.67 5.01
CA LEU A 195 7.55 -8.82 4.94
C LEU A 195 6.83 -10.13 5.30
N ALA A 196 5.90 -10.09 6.25
CA ALA A 196 5.10 -11.24 6.66
C ALA A 196 4.15 -11.68 5.53
N ASP A 197 3.49 -10.73 4.86
CA ASP A 197 2.62 -11.00 3.71
C ASP A 197 3.44 -11.56 2.52
N ASN A 198 4.65 -11.02 2.26
CA ASN A 198 5.55 -11.54 1.22
C ASN A 198 6.00 -12.98 1.50
N LYS A 199 6.42 -13.26 2.73
CA LYS A 199 6.77 -14.63 3.17
C LYS A 199 5.57 -15.57 3.01
N THR A 200 4.38 -15.11 3.38
CA THR A 200 3.12 -15.86 3.22
C THR A 200 2.82 -16.16 1.75
N ASN A 201 2.96 -15.17 0.86
CA ASN A 201 2.77 -15.34 -0.58
C ASN A 201 3.78 -16.34 -1.18
N LEU A 202 5.05 -16.26 -0.77
CA LEU A 202 6.08 -17.22 -1.20
C LEU A 202 5.77 -18.65 -0.74
N LEU A 203 5.28 -18.83 0.48
CA LEU A 203 4.85 -20.15 0.98
C LEU A 203 3.65 -20.70 0.20
N TYR A 204 2.67 -19.85 -0.14
CA TYR A 204 1.54 -20.27 -0.96
C TYR A 204 1.93 -20.56 -2.42
N LEU A 205 2.87 -19.81 -2.99
CA LEU A 205 3.45 -20.09 -4.29
C LEU A 205 4.14 -21.45 -4.27
N ARG A 206 5.05 -21.69 -3.32
CA ARG A 206 5.75 -22.97 -3.13
C ARG A 206 4.78 -24.14 -2.99
N LYS A 207 3.70 -23.96 -2.22
CA LYS A 207 2.63 -24.96 -2.08
C LYS A 207 1.99 -25.29 -3.43
N ASN A 208 1.65 -24.29 -4.23
CA ASN A 208 1.03 -24.53 -5.53
C ASN A 208 2.00 -25.20 -6.51
N GLU A 209 3.28 -24.82 -6.48
CA GLU A 209 4.36 -25.47 -7.25
C GLU A 209 4.52 -26.94 -6.86
N ASP A 210 4.49 -27.25 -5.55
CA ASP A 210 4.49 -28.63 -5.07
C ASP A 210 3.28 -29.42 -5.59
N ILE A 211 2.08 -28.84 -5.56
CA ILE A 211 0.87 -29.47 -6.10
C ILE A 211 1.02 -29.75 -7.60
N ILE A 212 1.55 -28.79 -8.36
CA ILE A 212 1.77 -28.93 -9.80
C ILE A 212 2.77 -30.06 -10.11
N LYS A 213 3.87 -30.10 -9.35
CA LYS A 213 5.00 -31.02 -9.59
C LYS A 213 4.78 -32.42 -9.01
N HIS A 214 4.17 -32.51 -7.83
CA HIS A 214 4.08 -33.71 -7.01
C HIS A 214 2.64 -34.20 -6.79
N GLY A 215 1.63 -33.44 -7.23
CA GLY A 215 0.22 -33.76 -7.04
C GLY A 215 -0.33 -33.41 -5.65
N LYS A 216 0.53 -32.96 -4.73
CA LYS A 216 0.19 -32.51 -3.37
C LYS A 216 1.34 -31.69 -2.76
N PRO A 217 1.10 -30.89 -1.72
CA PRO A 217 2.17 -30.22 -0.97
C PRO A 217 3.17 -31.23 -0.37
N THR A 218 4.45 -30.86 -0.31
CA THR A 218 5.47 -31.66 0.39
C THR A 218 5.35 -31.51 1.90
N GLU A 219 5.88 -32.47 2.67
CA GLU A 219 5.91 -32.39 4.14
C GLU A 219 6.69 -31.16 4.64
N GLU A 220 7.75 -30.78 3.94
CA GLU A 220 8.52 -29.57 4.24
C GLU A 220 7.66 -28.31 4.09
N THR A 221 6.96 -28.16 2.96
CA THR A 221 6.07 -27.03 2.73
C THR A 221 4.93 -26.98 3.75
N LEU A 222 4.34 -28.12 4.09
CA LEU A 222 3.29 -28.20 5.13
C LEU A 222 3.82 -27.77 6.50
N LYS A 223 5.04 -28.21 6.87
CA LYS A 223 5.68 -27.78 8.10
C LYS A 223 5.91 -26.27 8.11
N MET A 224 6.44 -25.70 7.03
CA MET A 224 6.67 -24.25 6.94
C MET A 224 5.37 -23.45 7.03
N LEU A 225 4.30 -23.89 6.37
CA LEU A 225 2.98 -23.27 6.50
C LEU A 225 2.47 -23.33 7.94
N GLY A 226 2.61 -24.47 8.60
CA GLY A 226 2.24 -24.66 10.01
C GLY A 226 3.04 -23.78 10.98
N ASP A 227 4.36 -23.67 10.78
CA ASP A 227 5.25 -22.81 11.58
C ASP A 227 4.86 -21.32 11.48
N TYR A 228 4.21 -20.91 10.38
CA TYR A 228 3.68 -19.55 10.16
C TYR A 228 2.19 -19.40 10.51
N GLY A 229 1.55 -20.44 11.07
CA GLY A 229 0.13 -20.42 11.41
C GLY A 229 -0.83 -20.35 10.23
N LEU A 230 -0.38 -20.75 9.03
CA LEU A 230 -1.17 -20.69 7.80
C LEU A 230 -1.93 -21.99 7.58
N ASN A 231 -3.25 -21.87 7.34
CA ASN A 231 -4.09 -23.02 7.03
C ASN A 231 -3.88 -23.48 5.58
N CYS A 232 -3.81 -24.80 5.39
CA CYS A 232 -3.67 -25.42 4.08
C CYS A 232 -4.88 -26.32 3.80
N SER A 233 -5.55 -26.12 2.65
CA SER A 233 -6.47 -27.14 2.14
C SER A 233 -5.67 -28.39 1.75
N LEU A 234 -6.15 -29.55 2.22
CA LEU A 234 -5.60 -30.87 1.90
C LEU A 234 -6.56 -31.69 1.02
N GLU A 235 -7.54 -31.03 0.43
CA GLU A 235 -8.59 -31.67 -0.36
C GLU A 235 -8.08 -32.00 -1.78
N HIS A 236 -8.33 -33.23 -2.24
CA HIS A 236 -7.94 -33.67 -3.57
C HIS A 236 -8.56 -32.81 -4.69
N ASP A 237 -9.83 -32.42 -4.56
CA ASP A 237 -10.51 -31.53 -5.52
C ASP A 237 -9.78 -30.19 -5.69
N PHE A 238 -9.19 -29.65 -4.61
CA PHE A 238 -8.39 -28.43 -4.67
C PHE A 238 -7.06 -28.66 -5.39
N PHE A 239 -6.40 -29.80 -5.17
CA PHE A 239 -5.14 -30.11 -5.86
C PHE A 239 -5.34 -30.28 -7.36
N ASP A 240 -6.42 -30.97 -7.76
CA ASP A 240 -6.77 -31.13 -9.17
C ASP A 240 -7.10 -29.78 -9.81
N TYR A 241 -7.87 -28.93 -9.13
CA TYR A 241 -8.13 -27.57 -9.60
C TYR A 241 -6.83 -26.79 -9.87
N ILE A 242 -5.86 -26.81 -8.94
CA ILE A 242 -4.59 -26.09 -9.09
C ILE A 242 -3.78 -26.61 -10.28
N ARG A 243 -3.77 -27.93 -10.52
CA ARG A 243 -3.06 -28.52 -11.67
C ARG A 243 -3.74 -28.17 -12.98
N GLU A 244 -5.06 -28.21 -13.04
CA GLU A 244 -5.81 -27.88 -14.25
C GLU A 244 -5.76 -26.39 -14.59
N ILE A 245 -5.87 -25.50 -13.59
CA ILE A 245 -5.75 -24.06 -13.84
C ILE A 245 -4.34 -23.70 -14.29
N TYR A 246 -3.30 -24.33 -13.74
CA TYR A 246 -1.93 -24.09 -14.19
C TYR A 246 -1.68 -24.54 -15.62
N LYS A 247 -2.25 -25.68 -16.05
CA LYS A 247 -2.15 -26.14 -17.45
C LYS A 247 -2.86 -25.18 -18.42
N ALA A 248 -4.04 -24.69 -18.03
CA ALA A 248 -4.84 -23.81 -18.86
C ALA A 248 -4.27 -22.39 -18.90
N GLU A 249 -3.82 -21.89 -17.74
CA GLU A 249 -3.42 -20.51 -17.56
C GLU A 249 -2.28 -20.39 -16.51
N PRO A 250 -1.01 -20.66 -16.89
CA PRO A 250 0.13 -20.64 -15.98
C PRO A 250 0.32 -19.29 -15.26
N ILE A 251 -0.12 -18.19 -15.88
CA ILE A 251 0.02 -16.83 -15.36
C ILE A 251 -0.73 -16.61 -14.05
N PHE A 252 -1.63 -17.52 -13.66
CA PHE A 252 -2.30 -17.45 -12.36
C PHE A 252 -1.32 -17.46 -11.19
N LEU A 253 -0.12 -18.05 -11.34
CA LEU A 253 0.91 -18.02 -10.29
C LEU A 253 1.60 -16.66 -10.17
N ASP A 254 1.63 -15.86 -11.24
CA ASP A 254 2.24 -14.53 -11.21
C ASP A 254 1.52 -13.59 -10.24
N LYS A 255 0.28 -13.90 -9.83
CA LYS A 255 -0.47 -13.13 -8.81
C LYS A 255 0.25 -13.05 -7.45
N PHE A 256 1.17 -13.98 -7.18
CA PHE A 256 1.96 -13.99 -5.94
C PHE A 256 3.17 -13.04 -6.01
N SER A 257 3.60 -12.62 -7.21
CA SER A 257 4.78 -11.79 -7.41
C SER A 257 4.48 -10.41 -7.97
N ARG A 258 3.39 -10.23 -8.73
CA ARG A 258 3.03 -8.96 -9.37
C ARG A 258 1.52 -8.75 -9.47
N LEU A 259 1.15 -7.52 -9.84
CA LEU A 259 -0.19 -7.20 -10.30
C LEU A 259 -0.45 -7.81 -11.68
N LEU A 260 -1.65 -8.36 -11.84
CA LEU A 260 -2.14 -8.82 -13.12
C LEU A 260 -2.96 -7.71 -13.80
N THR A 261 -2.93 -7.67 -15.12
CA THR A 261 -3.78 -6.77 -15.91
C THR A 261 -5.23 -7.26 -15.91
N GLU A 262 -6.17 -6.42 -16.33
CA GLU A 262 -7.58 -6.81 -16.48
C GLU A 262 -7.73 -7.99 -17.45
N GLU A 263 -7.02 -7.97 -18.58
CA GLU A 263 -7.02 -9.06 -19.56
C GLU A 263 -6.49 -10.39 -18.97
N GLU A 264 -5.42 -10.32 -18.17
CA GLU A 264 -4.89 -11.50 -17.47
C GLU A 264 -5.88 -12.03 -16.43
N HIS A 265 -6.56 -11.14 -15.70
CA HIS A 265 -7.62 -11.51 -14.78
C HIS A 265 -8.80 -12.19 -15.49
N GLU A 266 -9.23 -11.67 -16.64
CA GLU A 266 -10.31 -12.26 -17.45
C GLU A 266 -9.94 -13.67 -17.95
N ARG A 267 -8.71 -13.84 -18.44
CA ARG A 267 -8.19 -15.16 -18.86
C ARG A 267 -8.24 -16.18 -17.73
N ILE A 268 -7.73 -15.81 -16.55
CA ILE A 268 -7.76 -16.69 -15.36
C ILE A 268 -9.20 -16.99 -14.96
N SER A 269 -10.09 -16.00 -14.96
CA SER A 269 -11.50 -16.17 -14.61
C SER A 269 -12.20 -17.15 -15.55
N ASN A 270 -12.01 -16.98 -16.87
CA ASN A 270 -12.58 -17.85 -17.88
C ASN A 270 -12.07 -19.29 -17.76
N ALA A 271 -10.77 -19.48 -17.55
CA ALA A 271 -10.18 -20.79 -17.32
C ALA A 271 -10.73 -21.45 -16.03
N SER A 272 -10.85 -20.68 -14.94
CA SER A 272 -11.40 -21.14 -13.67
C SER A 272 -12.85 -21.61 -13.83
N LEU A 273 -13.69 -20.82 -14.52
CA LEU A 273 -15.09 -21.17 -14.80
C LEU A 273 -15.21 -22.43 -15.65
N ALA A 274 -14.36 -22.60 -16.68
CA ALA A 274 -14.36 -23.79 -17.52
C ALA A 274 -14.06 -25.06 -16.70
N ILE A 275 -13.07 -25.00 -15.80
CA ILE A 275 -12.69 -26.12 -14.92
C ILE A 275 -13.82 -26.46 -13.94
N ILE A 276 -14.39 -25.44 -13.27
CA ILE A 276 -15.49 -25.63 -12.32
C ILE A 276 -16.71 -26.25 -13.01
N ASN A 277 -17.10 -25.74 -14.18
CA ASN A 277 -18.24 -26.26 -14.93
C ASN A 277 -18.03 -27.71 -15.37
N THR A 278 -16.80 -28.08 -15.76
CA THR A 278 -16.45 -29.46 -16.10
C THR A 278 -16.57 -30.38 -14.89
N ALA A 279 -16.04 -29.97 -13.73
CA ALA A 279 -16.15 -30.73 -12.49
C ALA A 279 -17.60 -30.90 -12.01
N MET A 280 -18.44 -29.87 -12.18
CA MET A 280 -19.87 -29.94 -11.82
C MET A 280 -20.67 -30.87 -12.74
N ASN A 281 -20.33 -30.92 -14.03
CA ASN A 281 -21.00 -31.81 -14.99
C ASN A 281 -20.61 -33.29 -14.81
N LEU A 282 -19.43 -33.57 -14.25
CA LEU A 282 -19.00 -34.93 -13.90
C LEU A 282 -19.62 -35.47 -12.60
N LYS A 283 -20.18 -34.59 -11.76
CA LYS A 283 -20.86 -34.95 -10.50
C LYS A 283 -22.39 -35.12 -10.65
N LYS A 284 -22.94 -34.95 -11.85
CA LYS A 284 -24.35 -35.21 -12.21
C LYS A 284 -24.50 -36.56 -12.89
#